data_AF-R4G1Y8-F1
#
_entry.id   AF-R4G1Y8-F1
#
_cell.length_a   1.000
_cell.length_b   1.000
_cell.length_c   1.000
_cell.angle_alpha   90.00
_cell.angle_beta   90.00
_cell.angle_gamma   90.00
#
_symmetry.space_group_name_H-M   'P 1'
#
loop_
_entity.id
_entity.type
_entity.pdbx_description
1 polymer ?
#
loop_
_entity_poly.entity_id
_entity_poly.type
_entity_poly.pdbx_seq_one_letter_code
_entity_poly.pdbx_strand_id
1 'polypeptide(L)'
;MFLSLLLSVMTALSFNGDTCTKKLEEANVQLCGKEDGDWVRHFTLHVGQQTYAFPEWEHVNDPKVIPQLHSVDVTKDGKEDIVVFLVKARGNGTYKNEVHVFAHHENGIEEMIVEDPRAVVLKSVKMRETDEGTELIIDHVHALIPYNRQGEKGVKVTFDRFLKYALDKQKLKAVLLLERKKGEYIGSLIVTYEYKDGLFQGTHIDFIRH
;
A
#
# COMPACT_ATOMS: atom_id res chain seq x y z
N MET A 1 -6.74 -18.79 -65.90
CA MET A 1 -6.31 -18.97 -64.50
C MET A 1 -5.92 -17.61 -63.96
N PHE A 2 -6.81 -16.95 -63.21
CA PHE A 2 -6.53 -15.67 -62.58
C PHE A 2 -5.87 -15.93 -61.23
N LEU A 3 -4.62 -15.46 -61.06
CA LEU A 3 -3.90 -15.54 -59.80
C LEU A 3 -4.18 -14.25 -59.01
N SER A 4 -4.96 -14.38 -57.95
CA SER A 4 -5.31 -13.31 -57.02
C SER A 4 -4.10 -12.92 -56.16
N LEU A 5 -3.68 -11.67 -56.24
CA LEU A 5 -2.79 -11.04 -55.27
C LEU A 5 -3.61 -10.71 -54.01
N LEU A 6 -3.42 -11.46 -52.93
CA LEU A 6 -3.88 -11.05 -51.60
C LEU A 6 -2.85 -10.09 -51.01
N LEU A 7 -3.16 -8.79 -51.05
CA LEU A 7 -2.53 -7.78 -50.20
C LEU A 7 -2.88 -8.12 -48.74
N SER A 8 -1.90 -8.64 -48.00
CA SER A 8 -2.02 -8.73 -46.54
C SER A 8 -1.82 -7.33 -45.97
N VAL A 9 -2.94 -6.69 -45.60
CA VAL A 9 -2.91 -5.51 -44.74
C VAL A 9 -2.54 -6.03 -43.35
N MET A 10 -1.27 -5.91 -42.96
CA MET A 10 -0.89 -5.95 -41.56
C MET A 10 -1.47 -4.69 -40.91
N THR A 11 -2.66 -4.81 -40.35
CA THR A 11 -3.13 -3.89 -39.33
C THR A 11 -2.19 -4.02 -38.15
N ALA A 12 -1.29 -3.05 -37.99
CA ALA A 12 -0.61 -2.83 -36.73
C ALA A 12 -1.68 -2.42 -35.70
N LEU A 13 -2.20 -3.41 -34.97
CA LEU A 13 -2.92 -3.16 -33.72
C LEU A 13 -1.88 -2.62 -32.74
N SER A 14 -1.88 -1.30 -32.55
CA SER A 14 -1.21 -0.68 -31.43
C SER A 14 -1.93 -1.11 -30.14
N PHE A 15 -1.44 -2.18 -29.51
CA PHE A 15 -1.77 -2.52 -28.12
C PHE A 15 -0.89 -1.69 -27.18
N ASN A 16 -1.02 -0.37 -27.18
CA ASN A 16 -0.38 0.47 -26.18
C ASN A 16 -1.35 0.66 -25.01
N GLY A 17 -1.55 -0.41 -24.24
CA GLY A 17 -2.33 -0.43 -22.98
C GLY A 17 -1.44 -0.46 -21.74
N ASP A 18 -0.13 -0.26 -21.89
CA ASP A 18 0.82 -0.30 -20.79
C ASP A 18 0.93 1.10 -20.15
N THR A 19 0.83 1.15 -18.82
CA THR A 19 1.04 2.35 -18.00
C THR A 19 2.25 2.12 -17.09
N CYS A 20 3.20 3.04 -17.12
CA CYS A 20 4.46 2.93 -16.38
C CYS A 20 4.69 4.13 -15.47
N THR A 21 5.24 3.84 -14.30
CA THR A 21 5.85 4.86 -13.43
C THR A 21 7.03 5.55 -14.12
N LYS A 22 7.43 6.72 -13.60
CA LYS A 22 8.72 7.30 -13.99
C LYS A 22 9.82 6.33 -13.58
N LYS A 23 10.75 6.07 -14.50
CA LYS A 23 11.96 5.32 -14.20
C LYS A 23 12.80 6.05 -13.15
N LEU A 24 13.23 5.33 -12.12
CA LEU A 24 14.23 5.80 -11.18
C LEU A 24 15.61 5.53 -11.80
N GLU A 25 16.23 6.57 -12.37
CA GLU A 25 17.44 6.39 -13.19
C GLU A 25 18.65 5.89 -12.40
N GLU A 26 18.86 6.39 -11.18
CA GLU A 26 19.99 5.99 -10.33
C GLU A 26 19.90 4.51 -9.93
N ALA A 27 18.71 4.06 -9.55
CA ALA A 27 18.44 2.67 -9.20
C ALA A 27 18.18 1.77 -10.42
N ASN A 28 17.99 2.37 -11.61
CA ASN A 28 17.62 1.70 -12.86
C ASN A 28 16.38 0.78 -12.71
N VAL A 29 15.35 1.29 -12.04
CA VAL A 29 14.09 0.56 -11.81
C VAL A 29 12.88 1.28 -12.40
N GLN A 30 11.93 0.51 -12.92
CA GLN A 30 10.65 1.00 -13.42
C GLN A 30 9.55 -0.03 -13.22
N LEU A 31 8.38 0.43 -12.74
CA LEU A 31 7.18 -0.39 -12.62
C LEU A 31 6.24 -0.05 -13.78
N CYS A 32 5.76 -1.08 -14.47
CA CYS A 32 4.76 -1.00 -15.53
C CYS A 32 3.59 -1.94 -15.22
N GLY A 33 2.41 -1.65 -15.75
CA GLY A 33 1.23 -2.50 -15.69
C GLY A 33 0.34 -2.26 -16.89
N LYS A 34 -0.72 -3.03 -17.04
CA LYS A 34 -1.65 -2.97 -18.17
C LYS A 34 -3.01 -2.48 -17.75
N GLU A 35 -3.54 -1.48 -18.44
CA GLU A 35 -4.90 -1.01 -18.22
C GLU A 35 -5.92 -2.09 -18.62
N ASP A 36 -6.87 -2.33 -17.72
CA ASP A 36 -7.94 -3.32 -17.83
C ASP A 36 -9.21 -2.76 -17.15
N GLY A 37 -9.89 -1.85 -17.86
CA GLY A 37 -11.08 -1.16 -17.38
C GLY A 37 -10.77 -0.31 -16.13
N ASP A 38 -11.47 -0.58 -15.04
CA ASP A 38 -11.30 0.11 -13.75
C ASP A 38 -10.01 -0.29 -13.00
N TRP A 39 -9.17 -1.12 -13.60
CA TRP A 39 -7.96 -1.66 -13.00
C TRP A 39 -6.73 -1.48 -13.90
N VAL A 40 -5.57 -1.45 -13.27
CA VAL A 40 -4.27 -1.74 -13.87
C VAL A 40 -3.80 -3.06 -13.29
N ARG A 41 -3.42 -4.01 -14.14
CA ARG A 41 -3.07 -5.39 -13.78
C ARG A 41 -1.78 -5.85 -14.47
N HIS A 42 -1.38 -7.09 -14.22
CA HIS A 42 -0.26 -7.72 -14.91
C HIS A 42 1.04 -6.91 -14.80
N PHE A 43 1.35 -6.49 -13.58
CA PHE A 43 2.48 -5.62 -13.33
C PHE A 43 3.80 -6.31 -13.68
N THR A 44 4.73 -5.53 -14.22
CA THR A 44 6.13 -5.91 -14.39
C THR A 44 7.04 -4.89 -13.73
N LEU A 45 8.02 -5.38 -12.99
CA LEU A 45 9.10 -4.57 -12.43
C LEU A 45 10.37 -4.80 -13.25
N HIS A 46 10.83 -3.75 -13.91
CA HIS A 46 12.09 -3.73 -14.65
C HIS A 46 13.19 -3.30 -13.69
N VAL A 47 14.22 -4.11 -13.53
CA VAL A 47 15.37 -3.85 -12.65
C VAL A 47 16.63 -4.14 -13.46
N GLY A 48 17.34 -3.09 -13.86
CA GLY A 48 18.48 -3.25 -14.76
C GLY A 48 18.05 -3.78 -16.13
N GLN A 49 18.56 -4.96 -16.49
CA GLN A 49 18.17 -5.70 -17.70
C GLN A 49 17.14 -6.80 -17.44
N GLN A 50 16.81 -7.04 -16.16
CA GLN A 50 15.88 -8.09 -15.75
C GLN A 50 14.46 -7.53 -15.63
N THR A 51 13.48 -8.41 -15.82
CA THR A 51 12.06 -8.09 -15.67
C THR A 51 11.38 -9.16 -14.83
N TYR A 52 10.68 -8.73 -13.79
CA TYR A 52 9.93 -9.58 -12.87
C TYR A 52 8.44 -9.35 -13.10
N ALA A 53 7.68 -10.43 -13.26
CA ALA A 53 6.24 -10.36 -13.52
C ALA A 53 5.44 -10.67 -12.26
N PHE A 54 4.44 -9.82 -11.98
CA PHE A 54 3.52 -9.92 -10.86
C PHE A 54 2.08 -9.90 -11.39
N PRO A 55 1.60 -11.02 -11.96
CA PRO A 55 0.30 -11.07 -12.63
C PRO A 55 -0.89 -10.80 -11.69
N GLU A 56 -0.73 -11.11 -10.40
CA GLU A 56 -1.76 -10.97 -9.36
C GLU A 56 -1.84 -9.56 -8.75
N TRP A 57 -0.86 -8.70 -9.04
CA TRP A 57 -0.89 -7.33 -8.56
C TRP A 57 -1.95 -6.54 -9.30
N GLU A 58 -2.67 -5.70 -8.55
CA GLU A 58 -3.68 -4.83 -9.15
C GLU A 58 -3.60 -3.44 -8.53
N HIS A 59 -4.04 -2.46 -9.29
CA HIS A 59 -4.16 -1.08 -8.87
C HIS A 59 -5.44 -0.51 -9.47
N VAL A 60 -6.16 0.33 -8.72
CA VAL A 60 -7.35 1.00 -9.26
C VAL A 60 -6.95 1.96 -10.38
N ASN A 61 -7.57 1.87 -11.55
CA ASN A 61 -7.31 2.78 -12.66
C ASN A 61 -8.03 4.12 -12.44
N ASP A 62 -7.48 4.95 -11.55
CA ASP A 62 -8.02 6.28 -11.23
C ASP A 62 -6.89 7.32 -11.35
N PRO A 63 -7.01 8.35 -12.22
CA PRO A 63 -5.95 9.35 -12.42
C PRO A 63 -5.57 10.14 -11.16
N LYS A 64 -6.36 10.09 -10.08
CA LYS A 64 -6.05 10.72 -8.78
C LYS A 64 -5.12 9.89 -7.90
N VAL A 65 -4.86 8.63 -8.27
CA VAL A 65 -3.91 7.75 -7.59
C VAL A 65 -3.12 6.98 -8.63
N ILE A 66 -1.81 7.11 -8.59
CA ILE A 66 -0.93 6.34 -9.46
C ILE A 66 -0.13 5.34 -8.62
N PRO A 67 0.31 4.21 -9.21
CA PRO A 67 1.29 3.34 -8.56
C PRO A 67 2.51 4.16 -8.15
N GLN A 68 3.06 3.86 -6.97
CA GLN A 68 4.27 4.53 -6.49
C GLN A 68 5.42 3.53 -6.46
N LEU A 69 6.58 3.98 -6.92
CA LEU A 69 7.83 3.24 -6.93
C LEU A 69 8.88 4.10 -6.26
N HIS A 70 9.61 3.52 -5.30
CA HIS A 70 10.71 4.16 -4.59
C HIS A 70 11.93 3.26 -4.58
N SER A 71 13.11 3.88 -4.47
CA SER A 71 14.38 3.22 -4.18
C SER A 71 14.92 3.87 -2.92
N VAL A 72 14.99 3.13 -1.82
CA VAL A 72 15.36 3.65 -0.50
C VAL A 72 15.80 2.53 0.42
N ASP A 73 16.86 2.76 1.20
CA ASP A 73 17.31 1.84 2.25
C ASP A 73 16.33 1.82 3.43
N VAL A 74 15.33 0.94 3.38
CA VAL A 74 14.33 0.76 4.45
C VAL A 74 14.73 -0.34 5.43
N THR A 75 15.65 -1.23 5.04
CA THR A 75 16.24 -2.26 5.90
C THR A 75 17.36 -1.72 6.81
N LYS A 76 17.93 -0.56 6.47
CA LYS A 76 19.09 0.09 7.10
C LYS A 76 20.37 -0.73 7.00
N ASP A 77 20.54 -1.49 5.92
CA ASP A 77 21.75 -2.28 5.65
C ASP A 77 22.79 -1.52 4.80
N GLY A 78 22.46 -0.29 4.39
CA GLY A 78 23.29 0.57 3.55
C GLY A 78 23.05 0.39 2.05
N LYS A 79 22.10 -0.45 1.63
CA LYS A 79 21.69 -0.65 0.24
C LYS A 79 20.25 -0.21 0.04
N GLU A 80 19.95 0.33 -1.12
CA GLU A 80 18.58 0.72 -1.42
C GLU A 80 17.70 -0.51 -1.68
N ASP A 81 16.47 -0.48 -1.17
CA ASP A 81 15.41 -1.44 -1.44
C ASP A 81 14.40 -0.84 -2.41
N ILE A 82 13.75 -1.70 -3.20
CA ILE A 82 12.66 -1.28 -4.09
C ILE A 82 11.34 -1.34 -3.31
N VAL A 83 10.64 -0.22 -3.19
CA VAL A 83 9.34 -0.15 -2.51
C VAL A 83 8.24 0.21 -3.50
N VAL A 84 7.21 -0.63 -3.60
CA VAL A 84 6.04 -0.41 -4.45
C VAL A 84 4.80 -0.20 -3.58
N PHE A 85 4.00 0.83 -3.89
CA PHE A 85 2.67 1.01 -3.30
C PHE A 85 1.58 0.96 -4.37
N LEU A 86 0.59 0.08 -4.19
CA LEU A 86 -0.54 -0.10 -5.10
C LEU A 86 -1.87 0.15 -4.38
N VAL A 87 -2.70 1.05 -4.89
CA VAL A 87 -4.04 1.31 -4.32
C VAL A 87 -5.03 0.27 -4.84
N LYS A 88 -5.58 -0.56 -3.95
CA LYS A 88 -6.53 -1.64 -4.28
C LYS A 88 -7.99 -1.24 -4.11
N ALA A 89 -8.26 -0.21 -3.31
CA ALA A 89 -9.60 0.31 -3.14
C ALA A 89 -9.57 1.79 -2.77
N ARG A 90 -10.43 2.59 -3.38
CA ARG A 90 -10.62 3.99 -3.04
C ARG A 90 -12.08 4.41 -3.28
N GLY A 91 -12.60 5.31 -2.45
CA GLY A 91 -13.90 5.93 -2.64
C GLY A 91 -14.88 5.62 -1.51
N ASN A 92 -15.92 6.45 -1.37
CA ASN A 92 -16.93 6.31 -0.29
C ASN A 92 -16.33 6.24 1.13
N GLY A 93 -15.21 6.93 1.35
CA GLY A 93 -14.46 6.87 2.61
C GLY A 93 -13.56 5.64 2.75
N THR A 94 -13.41 4.78 1.76
CA THR A 94 -12.41 3.69 1.76
C THR A 94 -11.13 4.17 1.08
N TYR A 95 -9.98 3.78 1.61
CA TYR A 95 -8.67 3.85 0.96
C TYR A 95 -7.83 2.67 1.44
N LYS A 96 -7.45 1.75 0.56
CA LYS A 96 -6.58 0.62 0.88
C LYS A 96 -5.47 0.55 -0.14
N ASN A 97 -4.22 0.62 0.29
CA ASN A 97 -3.09 0.26 -0.54
C ASN A 97 -2.35 -0.97 0.02
N GLU A 98 -1.63 -1.62 -0.87
CA GLU A 98 -0.67 -2.69 -0.61
C GLU A 98 0.75 -2.14 -0.72
N VAL A 99 1.67 -2.80 -0.04
CA VAL A 99 3.11 -2.54 -0.12
C VAL A 99 3.82 -3.81 -0.53
N HIS A 100 4.78 -3.67 -1.44
CA HIS A 100 5.76 -4.70 -1.76
C HIS A 100 7.14 -4.10 -1.59
N VAL A 101 8.04 -4.82 -0.92
CA VAL A 101 9.42 -4.37 -0.67
C VAL A 101 10.36 -5.44 -1.18
N PHE A 102 11.37 -5.05 -1.95
CA PHE A 102 12.36 -5.98 -2.49
C PHE A 102 13.78 -5.58 -2.10
N ALA A 103 14.54 -6.56 -1.62
CA ALA A 103 15.97 -6.43 -1.46
C ALA A 103 16.69 -6.87 -2.74
N HIS A 104 17.87 -6.29 -2.99
CA HIS A 104 18.76 -6.74 -4.06
C HIS A 104 19.66 -7.89 -3.59
N HIS A 105 19.73 -8.95 -4.40
CA HIS A 105 20.61 -10.10 -4.22
C HIS A 105 21.50 -10.30 -5.45
N GLU A 106 22.55 -11.14 -5.33
CA GLU A 106 23.52 -11.36 -6.41
C GLU A 106 22.87 -11.76 -7.75
N ASN A 107 21.75 -12.48 -7.70
CA ASN A 107 21.07 -13.02 -8.88
C ASN A 107 19.68 -12.41 -9.13
N GLY A 108 19.35 -11.29 -8.51
CA GLY A 108 18.08 -10.60 -8.75
C GLY A 108 17.53 -9.86 -7.54
N ILE A 109 16.22 -9.97 -7.33
CA ILE A 109 15.51 -9.36 -6.22
C ILE A 109 14.73 -10.41 -5.44
N GLU A 110 14.54 -10.18 -4.15
CA GLU A 110 13.72 -11.02 -3.26
C GLU A 110 12.68 -10.15 -2.55
N GLU A 111 11.41 -10.57 -2.58
CA GLU A 111 10.34 -9.86 -1.88
C GLU A 111 10.42 -10.13 -0.37
N MET A 112 10.48 -9.06 0.41
CA MET A 112 10.46 -9.12 1.87
C MET A 112 9.03 -9.07 2.40
N ILE A 113 8.74 -9.92 3.37
CA ILE A 113 7.43 -9.97 4.01
C ILE A 113 7.21 -8.71 4.85
N VAL A 114 6.03 -8.10 4.74
CA VAL A 114 5.58 -7.01 5.61
C VAL A 114 4.39 -7.48 6.44
N GLU A 115 4.49 -7.39 7.77
CA GLU A 115 3.40 -7.76 8.65
C GLU A 115 2.15 -6.88 8.41
N ASP A 116 0.96 -7.48 8.33
CA ASP A 116 -0.29 -6.73 8.18
C ASP A 116 -0.47 -5.78 9.39
N PRO A 117 -0.55 -4.45 9.19
CA PRO A 117 -0.66 -3.49 10.27
C PRO A 117 -1.93 -3.67 11.09
N ARG A 118 -2.99 -4.27 10.52
CA ARG A 118 -4.19 -4.62 11.27
C ARG A 118 -3.89 -5.67 12.32
N ALA A 119 -3.05 -6.66 12.00
CA ALA A 119 -2.63 -7.68 12.95
C ALA A 119 -1.74 -7.06 14.05
N VAL A 120 -0.82 -6.15 13.69
CA VAL A 120 0.01 -5.40 14.64
C VAL A 120 -0.88 -4.62 15.62
N VAL A 121 -1.86 -3.88 15.10
CA VAL A 121 -2.82 -3.10 15.91
C VAL A 121 -3.63 -4.02 16.82
N LEU A 122 -4.19 -5.12 16.31
CA LEU A 122 -5.00 -6.05 17.11
C LEU A 122 -4.20 -6.71 18.25
N LYS A 123 -2.90 -6.95 18.05
CA LYS A 123 -2.02 -7.52 19.08
C LYS A 123 -1.65 -6.48 20.17
N SER A 124 -1.50 -5.22 19.78
CA SER A 124 -0.81 -4.21 20.60
C SER A 124 -1.76 -3.15 21.19
N VAL A 125 -2.92 -2.93 20.58
CA VAL A 125 -3.88 -1.90 20.97
C VAL A 125 -5.08 -2.53 21.64
N LYS A 126 -5.37 -2.13 22.89
CA LYS A 126 -6.61 -2.49 23.57
C LYS A 126 -7.61 -1.35 23.41
N MET A 127 -8.80 -1.68 22.90
CA MET A 127 -9.90 -0.72 22.73
C MET A 127 -11.10 -1.17 23.53
N ARG A 128 -11.76 -0.22 24.21
CA ARG A 128 -12.97 -0.45 24.98
C ARG A 128 -13.94 0.69 24.77
N GLU A 129 -15.18 0.37 24.42
CA GLU A 129 -16.27 1.35 24.48
C GLU A 129 -16.76 1.47 25.92
N THR A 130 -16.92 2.71 26.39
CA THR A 130 -17.41 3.04 27.73
C THR A 130 -18.68 3.88 27.62
N ASP A 131 -19.17 4.36 28.76
CA ASP A 131 -20.28 5.31 28.77
C ASP A 131 -19.88 6.72 28.33
N GLU A 132 -18.60 7.07 28.47
CA GLU A 132 -18.06 8.41 28.19
C GLU A 132 -17.47 8.53 26.78
N GLY A 133 -16.99 7.42 26.22
CA GLY A 133 -16.33 7.40 24.93
C GLY A 133 -15.60 6.10 24.63
N THR A 134 -14.74 6.16 23.63
CA THR A 134 -13.83 5.06 23.26
C THR A 134 -12.53 5.22 24.03
N GLU A 135 -12.20 4.28 24.91
CA GLU A 135 -10.89 4.17 25.53
C GLU A 135 -9.95 3.36 24.64
N LEU A 136 -8.72 3.83 24.55
CA LEU A 136 -7.65 3.24 23.78
C LEU A 136 -6.38 3.19 24.62
N ILE A 137 -5.79 2.00 24.70
CA ILE A 137 -4.55 1.74 25.42
C ILE A 137 -3.54 1.17 24.43
N ILE A 138 -2.41 1.86 24.27
CA ILE A 138 -1.26 1.46 23.45
C ILE A 138 -0.03 1.60 24.32
N ASP A 139 0.61 0.49 24.67
CA ASP A 139 1.73 0.46 25.61
C ASP A 139 1.41 1.21 26.92
N HIS A 140 2.03 2.37 27.13
CA HIS A 140 1.82 3.24 28.30
C HIS A 140 0.89 4.43 28.02
N VAL A 141 0.44 4.59 26.77
CA VAL A 141 -0.49 5.63 26.36
C VAL A 141 -1.91 5.18 26.64
N HIS A 142 -2.64 5.98 27.42
CA HIS A 142 -4.07 5.83 27.64
C HIS A 142 -4.78 7.07 27.12
N ALA A 143 -5.73 6.87 26.20
CA ALA A 143 -6.53 7.94 25.62
C ALA A 143 -8.02 7.62 25.76
N LEU A 144 -8.79 8.62 26.19
CA LEU A 144 -10.26 8.61 26.11
C LEU A 144 -10.70 9.55 24.98
N ILE A 145 -11.43 9.00 24.02
CA ILE A 145 -12.03 9.75 22.92
C ILE A 145 -13.53 9.89 23.21
N PRO A 146 -13.98 11.03 23.76
CA PRO A 146 -15.35 11.20 24.22
C PRO A 146 -16.37 11.09 23.10
N TYR A 147 -17.61 10.76 23.47
CA TYR A 147 -18.75 10.92 22.59
C TYR A 147 -19.14 12.39 22.51
N ASN A 148 -19.18 12.94 21.30
CA ASN A 148 -19.49 14.36 21.08
C ASN A 148 -20.95 14.57 20.67
N ARG A 149 -21.68 13.49 20.36
CA ARG A 149 -23.07 13.54 19.91
C ARG A 149 -23.90 12.41 20.49
N GLN A 150 -25.20 12.67 20.60
CA GLN A 150 -26.19 11.68 21.00
C GLN A 150 -26.27 10.56 19.94
N GLY A 151 -26.17 9.31 20.39
CA GLY A 151 -26.19 8.12 19.50
C GLY A 151 -24.81 7.55 19.13
N GLU A 152 -23.71 8.15 19.58
CA GLU A 152 -22.36 7.57 19.43
C GLU A 152 -22.08 6.45 20.45
N LYS A 153 -22.82 6.43 21.56
CA LYS A 153 -22.67 5.44 22.62
C LYS A 153 -22.96 4.02 22.11
N GLY A 154 -22.03 3.11 22.36
CA GLY A 154 -22.14 1.70 21.98
C GLY A 154 -21.80 1.40 20.52
N VAL A 155 -21.38 2.39 19.74
CA VAL A 155 -20.88 2.17 18.37
C VAL A 155 -19.44 1.68 18.44
N LYS A 156 -19.19 0.46 17.95
CA LYS A 156 -17.85 -0.13 17.94
C LYS A 156 -16.96 0.55 16.92
N VAL A 157 -15.82 1.06 17.36
CA VAL A 157 -14.79 1.61 16.48
C VAL A 157 -14.11 0.51 15.66
N THR A 158 -13.82 0.80 14.40
CA THR A 158 -13.10 -0.08 13.46
C THR A 158 -11.96 0.67 12.79
N PHE A 159 -11.08 -0.01 12.08
CA PHE A 159 -9.97 0.61 11.34
C PHE A 159 -9.72 -0.08 9.99
N ASP A 160 -10.73 -0.77 9.46
CA ASP A 160 -10.55 -1.55 8.24
C ASP A 160 -10.59 -0.69 6.97
N ARG A 161 -11.37 0.40 6.95
CA ARG A 161 -11.66 1.14 5.71
C ARG A 161 -10.50 1.96 5.18
N PHE A 162 -9.59 2.39 6.06
CA PHE A 162 -8.44 3.20 5.67
C PHE A 162 -7.16 2.50 6.08
N LEU A 163 -6.36 2.13 5.10
CA LEU A 163 -4.99 1.65 5.24
C LEU A 163 -4.14 2.34 4.18
N LYS A 164 -3.14 3.09 4.63
CA LYS A 164 -2.15 3.72 3.76
C LYS A 164 -0.73 3.41 4.23
N TYR A 165 0.02 2.69 3.44
CA TYR A 165 1.48 2.65 3.52
C TYR A 165 2.12 3.92 2.96
N ALA A 166 3.20 4.35 3.59
CA ALA A 166 4.01 5.48 3.18
C ALA A 166 5.45 5.34 3.69
N LEU A 167 6.35 6.13 3.10
CA LEU A 167 7.71 6.33 3.60
C LEU A 167 7.78 7.65 4.37
N ASP A 168 8.41 7.63 5.54
CA ASP A 168 8.75 8.82 6.32
C ASP A 168 10.19 8.68 6.83
N LYS A 169 11.09 9.55 6.37
CA LYS A 169 12.53 9.53 6.70
C LYS A 169 13.13 8.13 6.61
N GLN A 170 12.98 7.48 5.45
CA GLN A 170 13.46 6.11 5.16
C GLN A 170 12.81 5.01 6.02
N LYS A 171 11.78 5.30 6.80
CA LYS A 171 11.01 4.28 7.51
C LYS A 171 9.73 3.94 6.74
N LEU A 172 9.48 2.65 6.57
CA LEU A 172 8.17 2.17 6.16
C LEU A 172 7.17 2.37 7.32
N LYS A 173 6.04 2.97 7.00
CA LYS A 173 4.93 3.19 7.95
C LYS A 173 3.61 2.78 7.32
N ALA A 174 2.66 2.37 8.15
CA ALA A 174 1.27 2.21 7.79
C ALA A 174 0.38 3.11 8.65
N VAL A 175 -0.59 3.75 8.03
CA VAL A 175 -1.59 4.59 8.69
C VAL A 175 -2.94 3.92 8.58
N LEU A 176 -3.57 3.65 9.72
CA LEU A 176 -4.95 3.21 9.83
C LEU A 176 -5.78 4.30 10.49
N LEU A 177 -6.97 4.56 9.99
CA LEU A 177 -7.88 5.52 10.63
C LEU A 177 -8.90 4.79 11.49
N LEU A 178 -9.02 5.22 12.74
CA LEU A 178 -10.07 4.77 13.65
C LEU A 178 -11.39 5.41 13.23
N GLU A 179 -12.31 4.58 12.80
CA GLU A 179 -13.63 4.94 12.32
C GLU A 179 -14.70 4.53 13.33
N ARG A 180 -15.45 5.52 13.82
CA ARG A 180 -16.64 5.27 14.66
C ARG A 180 -17.87 5.01 13.79
N LYS A 181 -18.04 5.80 12.74
CA LYS A 181 -19.14 5.69 11.78
C LYS A 181 -18.58 5.93 10.38
N LYS A 182 -19.22 5.41 9.34
CA LYS A 182 -18.78 5.59 7.94
C LYS A 182 -18.37 7.04 7.65
N GLY A 183 -17.07 7.27 7.42
CA GLY A 183 -16.46 8.58 7.13
C GLY A 183 -16.16 9.46 8.34
N GLU A 184 -16.46 9.01 9.55
CA GLU A 184 -16.19 9.69 10.83
C GLU A 184 -14.96 9.07 11.48
N TYR A 185 -13.81 9.71 11.24
CA TYR A 185 -12.51 9.29 11.76
C TYR A 185 -12.15 10.05 13.02
N ILE A 186 -12.00 9.32 14.12
CA ILE A 186 -11.75 9.88 15.46
C ILE A 186 -10.27 9.88 15.85
N GLY A 187 -9.42 9.29 15.01
CA GLY A 187 -7.97 9.36 15.15
C GLY A 187 -7.25 8.47 14.14
N SER A 188 -5.92 8.51 14.22
CA SER A 188 -5.00 7.76 13.37
C SER A 188 -4.11 6.87 14.22
N LEU A 189 -3.93 5.63 13.79
CA LEU A 189 -2.91 4.69 14.28
C LEU A 189 -1.81 4.62 13.24
N ILE A 190 -0.58 4.93 13.63
CA ILE A 190 0.58 4.94 12.74
C ILE A 190 1.53 3.85 13.19
N VAL A 191 1.54 2.73 12.45
CA VAL A 191 2.48 1.63 12.66
C VAL A 191 3.80 1.97 11.97
N THR A 192 4.89 1.96 12.72
CA THR A 192 6.25 2.06 12.17
C THR A 192 6.88 0.68 12.10
N TYR A 193 7.48 0.37 10.96
CA TYR A 193 8.11 -0.92 10.72
C TYR A 193 9.63 -0.88 10.90
N GLU A 194 10.17 -2.01 11.32
CA GLU A 194 11.60 -2.30 11.29
C GLU A 194 11.84 -3.67 10.66
N TYR A 195 12.88 -3.78 9.84
CA TYR A 195 13.28 -5.06 9.25
C TYR A 195 14.08 -5.87 10.26
N LYS A 196 13.55 -7.03 10.65
CA LYS A 196 14.16 -7.91 11.64
C LYS A 196 13.75 -9.36 11.37
N ASP A 197 14.69 -10.27 11.56
CA ASP A 197 14.47 -11.72 11.42
C ASP A 197 13.90 -12.12 10.05
N GLY A 198 14.23 -11.36 8.99
CA GLY A 198 13.81 -11.62 7.61
C GLY A 198 12.48 -10.98 7.18
N LEU A 199 11.83 -10.17 8.02
CA LEU A 199 10.58 -9.49 7.67
C LEU A 199 10.46 -8.08 8.30
N PHE A 200 9.60 -7.25 7.74
CA PHE A 200 9.19 -5.98 8.36
C PHE A 200 8.16 -6.23 9.45
N GLN A 201 8.55 -6.03 10.70
CA GLN A 201 7.72 -6.17 11.89
C GLN A 201 7.23 -4.79 12.34
N GLY A 202 5.96 -4.67 12.72
CA GLY A 202 5.45 -3.42 13.29
C GLY A 202 5.93 -3.27 14.73
N THR A 203 6.88 -2.36 15.00
CA THR A 203 7.55 -2.27 16.31
C THR A 203 7.03 -1.14 17.19
N HIS A 204 6.38 -0.13 16.61
CA HIS A 204 5.88 1.03 17.33
C HIS A 204 4.56 1.52 16.74
N ILE A 205 3.63 1.94 17.59
CA ILE A 205 2.34 2.52 17.17
C ILE A 205 2.18 3.90 17.81
N ASP A 206 2.13 4.94 16.98
CA ASP A 206 1.71 6.26 17.41
C ASP A 206 0.20 6.43 17.26
N PHE A 207 -0.43 7.11 18.22
CA PHE A 207 -1.83 7.52 18.13
C PHE A 207 -1.96 9.03 18.04
N ILE A 208 -2.69 9.51 17.02
CA ILE A 208 -3.02 10.92 16.84
C ILE A 208 -4.53 11.07 16.88
N ARG A 209 -5.03 11.85 17.84
CA ARG A 209 -6.46 12.18 17.93
C ARG A 209 -6.85 13.23 16.88
N HIS A 210 -8.04 13.10 16.31
CA HIS A 210 -8.65 14.10 15.41
C HIS A 210 -9.69 14.98 16.13
#